data_AF-A0A3B1AJX4-F1
#
_entry.id   AF-A0A3B1AJX4-F1
#
_cell.length_a   1.000
_cell.length_b   1.000
_cell.length_c   1.000
_cell.angle_alpha   90.00
_cell.angle_beta   90.00
_cell.angle_gamma   90.00
#
_symmetry.space_group_name_H-M   'P 1'
#
loop_
_entity.id
_entity.type
_entity.pdbx_description
1 polymer ?
#
loop_
_entity_poly.entity_id
_entity_poly.type
_entity_poly.pdbx_seq_one_letter_code
_entity_poly.pdbx_strand_id
1 'polypeptide(L)'
;MHNIDKTKLFRHLTEQHVDDVVFLWLLPSQAMTQSQHTHASIKKLESRINNHLKGLAVTPEEAWEAAWQATEFQEGGEAFTLAMLAFSNEDIQKTEAAINFGMENPATFNGLLSALGWLPFDKMYSWLKHWLNSQSPVLRHLAIAVCSIRRINPHEHLGALFDDGQSREHLPLYCRMLRLVGELKRQDFAPILVQAQAHEDPMVAFWACRSSLLLGDSQVLQKLTPCIRQAGPQQAATIEIAFRHPHKKLKK
;
A
#
# COMPACT_ATOMS: atom_id res chain seq x y z
N MET A 1 -7.17 -6.46 -51.15
CA MET A 1 -7.66 -6.29 -49.76
C MET A 1 -6.50 -5.80 -48.93
N HIS A 2 -6.51 -4.51 -48.55
CA HIS A 2 -5.52 -3.93 -47.66
C HIS A 2 -5.72 -4.57 -46.29
N ASN A 3 -4.76 -5.37 -45.82
CA ASN A 3 -4.79 -5.91 -44.47
C ASN A 3 -4.58 -4.72 -43.53
N ILE A 4 -5.68 -4.12 -43.07
CA ILE A 4 -5.62 -3.08 -42.04
C ILE A 4 -4.91 -3.75 -40.87
N ASP A 5 -3.72 -3.26 -40.57
CA ASP A 5 -2.95 -3.68 -39.41
C ASP A 5 -3.76 -3.29 -38.17
N LYS A 6 -4.63 -4.22 -37.75
CA LYS A 6 -5.57 -4.05 -36.64
C LYS A 6 -4.84 -3.55 -35.39
N THR A 7 -3.59 -3.96 -35.22
CA THR A 7 -2.64 -3.55 -34.19
C THR A 7 -2.46 -2.03 -34.11
N LYS A 8 -2.38 -1.31 -35.23
CA LYS A 8 -2.30 0.17 -35.24
C LYS A 8 -3.64 0.83 -34.96
N LEU A 9 -4.75 0.20 -35.37
CA LEU A 9 -6.09 0.75 -35.16
C LEU A 9 -6.51 0.64 -33.69
N PHE A 10 -6.05 -0.37 -32.95
CA PHE A 10 -6.40 -0.54 -31.53
C PHE A 10 -5.47 0.20 -30.56
N ARG A 11 -4.29 0.67 -31.00
CA ARG A 11 -3.32 1.35 -30.14
C ARG A 11 -3.92 2.53 -29.36
N HIS A 12 -4.63 3.42 -30.02
CA HIS A 12 -5.27 4.57 -29.36
C HIS A 12 -6.31 4.16 -28.30
N LEU A 13 -6.98 3.02 -28.49
CA LEU A 13 -7.93 2.48 -27.52
C LEU A 13 -7.20 1.88 -26.32
N THR A 14 -6.07 1.22 -26.55
CA THR A 14 -5.19 0.70 -25.49
C THR A 14 -4.61 1.84 -24.65
N GLU A 15 -4.08 2.89 -25.29
CA GLU A 15 -3.60 4.11 -24.63
C GLU A 15 -4.72 4.76 -23.80
N GLN A 16 -5.92 4.92 -24.37
CA GLN A 16 -7.07 5.44 -23.64
C GLN A 16 -7.43 4.56 -22.42
N HIS A 17 -7.40 3.24 -22.56
CA HIS A 17 -7.65 2.35 -21.42
C HIS A 17 -6.59 2.50 -20.33
N VAL A 18 -5.31 2.69 -20.67
CA VAL A 18 -4.24 2.98 -19.72
C VAL A 18 -4.52 4.30 -19.00
N ASP A 19 -4.73 5.39 -19.74
CA ASP A 19 -5.00 6.72 -19.19
C ASP A 19 -6.22 6.71 -18.24
N ASP A 20 -7.29 6.01 -18.65
CA ASP A 20 -8.49 5.88 -17.83
C ASP A 20 -8.23 5.11 -16.53
N VAL A 21 -7.43 4.03 -16.55
CA VAL A 21 -7.06 3.31 -15.30
C VAL A 21 -6.24 4.21 -14.39
N VAL A 22 -5.20 4.86 -14.92
CA VAL A 22 -4.32 5.78 -14.19
C VAL A 22 -5.16 6.88 -13.53
N PHE A 23 -6.03 7.53 -14.30
CA PHE A 23 -6.89 8.60 -13.82
C PHE A 23 -7.91 8.12 -12.79
N LEU A 24 -8.61 7.00 -13.05
CA LEU A 24 -9.64 6.49 -12.15
C LEU A 24 -9.07 6.06 -10.80
N TRP A 25 -7.83 5.56 -10.77
CA TRP A 25 -7.14 5.20 -9.54
C TRP A 25 -6.83 6.41 -8.63
N LEU A 26 -6.66 7.61 -9.20
CA LEU A 26 -6.40 8.84 -8.43
C LEU A 26 -7.65 9.39 -7.72
N LEU A 27 -8.85 9.01 -8.16
CA LEU A 27 -10.09 9.58 -7.63
C LEU A 27 -10.36 9.26 -6.14
N PRO A 28 -10.14 8.04 -5.61
CA PRO A 28 -10.34 7.75 -4.19
C PRO A 28 -9.39 8.53 -3.28
N SER A 29 -8.11 8.68 -3.67
CA SER A 29 -7.09 9.33 -2.83
C SER A 29 -7.36 10.83 -2.66
N GLN A 30 -7.80 11.49 -3.73
CA GLN A 30 -8.19 12.90 -3.71
C GLN A 30 -9.49 13.10 -2.92
N ALA A 31 -10.43 12.18 -3.04
CA ALA A 31 -11.78 12.39 -2.55
C ALA A 31 -12.04 11.80 -1.15
N MET A 32 -11.12 10.99 -0.58
CA MET A 32 -11.11 10.65 0.85
C MET A 32 -10.96 11.85 1.80
N THR A 33 -10.56 13.02 1.28
CA THR A 33 -10.58 14.28 2.03
C THR A 33 -11.96 14.96 2.06
N GLN A 34 -12.90 14.50 1.25
CA GLN A 34 -14.26 15.02 1.12
C GLN A 34 -15.24 13.93 1.56
N SER A 35 -16.02 14.16 2.62
CA SER A 35 -16.78 13.16 3.39
C SER A 35 -17.95 12.46 2.66
N GLN A 36 -17.95 12.35 1.33
CA GLN A 36 -19.12 11.98 0.52
C GLN A 36 -19.07 10.57 -0.10
N HIS A 37 -18.03 9.76 0.13
CA HIS A 37 -17.96 8.42 -0.47
C HIS A 37 -18.74 7.38 0.31
N THR A 38 -19.78 6.84 -0.34
CA THR A 38 -20.50 5.65 0.12
C THR A 38 -19.80 4.39 -0.39
N HIS A 39 -19.98 3.26 0.30
CA HIS A 39 -19.52 1.94 -0.20
C HIS A 39 -19.97 1.65 -1.63
N ALA A 40 -21.15 2.14 -2.04
CA ALA A 40 -21.65 1.99 -3.41
C ALA A 40 -20.81 2.77 -4.44
N SER A 41 -20.39 3.99 -4.12
CA SER A 41 -19.51 4.79 -5.01
C SER A 41 -18.15 4.13 -5.20
N ILE A 42 -17.58 3.53 -4.15
CA ILE A 42 -16.30 2.80 -4.22
C ILE A 42 -16.44 1.59 -5.15
N LYS A 43 -17.48 0.75 -4.95
CA LYS A 43 -17.73 -0.41 -5.82
C LYS A 43 -17.93 -0.03 -7.28
N LYS A 44 -18.62 1.08 -7.55
CA LYS A 44 -18.82 1.57 -8.93
C LYS A 44 -17.49 1.97 -9.57
N LEU A 45 -16.62 2.62 -8.81
CA LEU A 45 -15.30 3.01 -9.29
C LEU A 45 -14.40 1.79 -9.53
N GLU A 46 -14.37 0.84 -8.60
CA GLU A 46 -13.66 -0.44 -8.78
C GLU A 46 -14.14 -1.19 -10.02
N SER A 47 -15.46 -1.24 -10.26
CA SER A 47 -16.01 -1.85 -11.46
C SER A 47 -15.57 -1.17 -12.74
N ARG A 48 -15.43 0.17 -12.74
CA ARG A 48 -14.93 0.91 -13.92
C ARG A 48 -13.48 0.55 -14.20
N ILE A 49 -12.62 0.63 -13.17
CA ILE A 49 -11.20 0.27 -13.28
C ILE A 49 -11.06 -1.17 -13.82
N ASN A 50 -11.80 -2.12 -13.26
CA ASN A 50 -11.80 -3.51 -13.71
C ASN A 50 -12.24 -3.68 -15.18
N ASN A 51 -13.15 -2.84 -15.68
CA ASN A 51 -13.55 -2.90 -17.09
C ASN A 51 -12.44 -2.44 -18.02
N HIS A 52 -11.71 -1.37 -17.69
CA HIS A 52 -10.56 -0.94 -18.49
C HIS A 52 -9.42 -1.97 -18.42
N LEU A 53 -9.11 -2.51 -17.23
CA LEU A 53 -8.12 -3.59 -17.07
C LEU A 53 -8.47 -4.84 -17.90
N LYS A 54 -9.74 -5.22 -17.96
CA LYS A 54 -10.20 -6.32 -18.85
C LYS A 54 -9.99 -6.00 -20.33
N GLY A 55 -10.18 -4.75 -20.73
CA GLY A 55 -9.87 -4.29 -22.09
C GLY A 55 -8.38 -4.44 -22.42
N LEU A 56 -7.51 -4.00 -21.51
CA LEU A 56 -6.06 -4.12 -21.63
C LEU A 56 -5.58 -5.58 -21.70
N ALA A 57 -6.26 -6.50 -20.99
CA ALA A 57 -5.94 -7.93 -21.01
C ALA A 57 -6.14 -8.60 -22.38
N VAL A 58 -6.85 -7.95 -23.33
CA VAL A 58 -7.03 -8.47 -24.70
C VAL A 58 -5.75 -8.30 -25.54
N THR A 59 -4.93 -7.29 -25.23
CA THR A 59 -3.70 -6.95 -25.96
C THR A 59 -2.56 -6.72 -24.95
N PRO A 60 -2.05 -7.79 -24.30
CA PRO A 60 -1.17 -7.65 -23.14
C PRO A 60 0.20 -7.03 -23.44
N GLU A 61 0.74 -7.24 -24.64
CA GLU A 61 2.03 -6.64 -25.04
C GLU A 61 1.88 -5.15 -25.34
N GLU A 62 0.88 -4.77 -26.12
CA GLU A 62 0.59 -3.37 -26.43
C GLU A 62 0.15 -2.59 -25.19
N ALA A 63 -0.61 -3.22 -24.30
CA ALA A 63 -1.00 -2.62 -23.03
C ALA A 63 0.22 -2.37 -22.14
N TRP A 64 1.17 -3.32 -22.11
CA TRP A 64 2.41 -3.13 -21.37
C TRP A 64 3.24 -1.99 -21.95
N GLU A 65 3.45 -1.95 -23.27
CA GLU A 65 4.21 -0.88 -23.93
C GLU A 65 3.59 0.50 -23.68
N ALA A 66 2.26 0.62 -23.82
CA ALA A 66 1.55 1.87 -23.55
C ALA A 66 1.64 2.28 -22.07
N ALA A 67 1.44 1.34 -21.15
CA ALA A 67 1.56 1.62 -19.71
C ALA A 67 2.99 2.00 -19.31
N TRP A 68 4.01 1.38 -19.92
CA TRP A 68 5.40 1.72 -19.67
C TRP A 68 5.76 3.10 -20.23
N GLN A 69 5.23 3.49 -21.38
CA GLN A 69 5.43 4.86 -21.90
C GLN A 69 4.76 5.92 -21.02
N ALA A 70 3.64 5.58 -20.38
CA ALA A 70 2.92 6.48 -19.50
C ALA A 70 3.63 6.74 -18.15
N THR A 71 4.72 6.04 -17.81
CA THR A 71 5.41 6.19 -16.50
C THR A 71 6.24 7.48 -16.37
N GLU A 72 6.16 8.39 -17.33
CA GLU A 72 6.97 9.62 -17.37
C GLU A 72 6.75 10.52 -16.14
N PHE A 73 5.53 10.55 -15.59
CA PHE A 73 5.21 11.45 -14.47
C PHE A 73 5.54 10.85 -13.10
N GLN A 74 5.87 9.56 -13.03
CA GLN A 74 6.23 8.84 -11.80
C GLN A 74 5.14 8.93 -10.72
N GLU A 75 3.89 8.73 -11.14
CA GLU A 75 2.71 8.86 -10.29
C GLU A 75 2.13 7.50 -9.87
N GLY A 76 1.31 7.51 -8.81
CA GLY A 76 0.76 6.26 -8.26
C GLY A 76 -0.18 5.51 -9.20
N GLY A 77 -0.92 6.22 -10.06
CA GLY A 77 -1.83 5.58 -11.02
C GLY A 77 -1.09 4.78 -12.09
N GLU A 78 0.08 5.25 -12.51
CA GLU A 78 0.98 4.57 -13.45
C GLU A 78 1.53 3.29 -12.82
N ALA A 79 2.06 3.40 -11.60
CA ALA A 79 2.61 2.25 -10.88
C ALA A 79 1.54 1.20 -10.58
N PHE A 80 0.32 1.64 -10.26
CA PHE A 80 -0.83 0.75 -10.10
C PHE A 80 -1.13 0.00 -11.40
N THR A 81 -1.26 0.72 -12.52
CA THR A 81 -1.61 0.13 -13.82
C THR A 81 -0.54 -0.85 -14.28
N LEU A 82 0.73 -0.45 -14.19
CA LEU A 82 1.87 -1.27 -14.57
C LEU A 82 1.95 -2.57 -13.75
N ALA A 83 1.76 -2.48 -12.43
CA ALA A 83 1.72 -3.66 -11.57
C ALA A 83 0.51 -4.56 -11.89
N MET A 84 -0.69 -4.01 -12.13
CA MET A 84 -1.85 -4.83 -12.49
C MET A 84 -1.60 -5.63 -13.78
N LEU A 85 -0.94 -5.05 -14.78
CA LEU A 85 -0.59 -5.73 -16.03
C LEU A 85 0.51 -6.77 -15.83
N ALA A 86 1.62 -6.42 -15.17
CA ALA A 86 2.75 -7.31 -14.97
C ALA A 86 2.38 -8.58 -14.20
N PHE A 87 1.74 -8.43 -13.03
CA PHE A 87 1.35 -9.56 -12.20
C PHE A 87 0.24 -10.39 -12.84
N SER A 88 -0.60 -9.81 -13.71
CA SER A 88 -1.65 -10.55 -14.40
C SER A 88 -1.12 -11.50 -15.46
N ASN A 89 -0.02 -11.15 -16.12
CA ASN A 89 0.59 -11.93 -17.19
C ASN A 89 1.66 -12.92 -16.70
N GLU A 90 1.98 -12.92 -15.40
CA GLU A 90 2.99 -13.81 -14.76
C GLU A 90 4.38 -13.74 -15.42
N ASP A 91 4.67 -12.61 -16.08
CA ASP A 91 5.98 -12.32 -16.66
C ASP A 91 6.90 -11.77 -15.57
N ILE A 92 7.93 -12.54 -15.23
CA ILE A 92 8.88 -12.21 -14.15
C ILE A 92 9.61 -10.90 -14.45
N GLN A 93 10.04 -10.67 -15.69
CA GLN A 93 10.82 -9.47 -16.04
C GLN A 93 9.95 -8.21 -15.95
N LYS A 94 8.72 -8.27 -16.47
CA LYS A 94 7.76 -7.18 -16.34
C LYS A 94 7.36 -6.94 -14.88
N THR A 95 7.25 -8.00 -14.09
CA THR A 95 6.94 -7.90 -12.67
C THR A 95 8.06 -7.22 -11.89
N GLU A 96 9.32 -7.62 -12.11
CA GLU A 96 10.48 -6.95 -11.52
C GLU A 96 10.57 -5.48 -11.94
N ALA A 97 10.33 -5.17 -13.23
CA ALA A 97 10.31 -3.80 -13.72
C ALA A 97 9.22 -2.95 -13.04
N ALA A 98 8.00 -3.49 -12.91
CA ALA A 98 6.90 -2.82 -12.24
C ALA A 98 7.16 -2.61 -10.73
N ILE A 99 7.79 -3.58 -10.07
CA ILE A 99 8.22 -3.43 -8.68
C ILE A 99 9.26 -2.31 -8.57
N ASN A 100 10.30 -2.33 -9.41
CA ASN A 100 11.37 -1.33 -9.37
C ASN A 100 10.81 0.08 -9.55
N PHE A 101 9.96 0.29 -10.55
CA PHE A 101 9.27 1.57 -10.76
C PHE A 101 8.39 1.96 -9.56
N GLY A 102 7.64 1.00 -9.03
CA GLY A 102 6.85 1.16 -7.81
C GLY A 102 7.66 1.48 -6.55
N MET A 103 8.98 1.31 -6.55
CA MET A 103 9.85 1.64 -5.42
C MET A 103 10.59 2.97 -5.58
N GLU A 104 10.42 3.70 -6.70
CA GLU A 104 11.16 4.93 -6.99
C GLU A 104 10.82 6.09 -6.03
N ASN A 105 9.54 6.24 -5.68
CA ASN A 105 9.11 7.34 -4.83
C ASN A 105 7.83 6.99 -4.02
N PRO A 106 7.40 7.83 -3.06
CA PRO A 106 6.22 7.54 -2.25
C PRO A 106 4.90 7.42 -3.03
N ALA A 107 4.74 8.15 -4.14
CA ALA A 107 3.52 8.09 -4.96
C ALA A 107 3.45 6.76 -5.72
N THR A 108 4.53 6.37 -6.42
CA THR A 108 4.61 5.08 -7.11
C THR A 108 4.49 3.90 -6.15
N PHE A 109 5.06 4.02 -4.94
CA PHE A 109 4.91 3.00 -3.88
C PHE A 109 3.46 2.79 -3.46
N ASN A 110 2.69 3.86 -3.32
CA ASN A 110 1.27 3.75 -3.02
C ASN A 110 0.50 3.08 -4.16
N GLY A 111 0.86 3.37 -5.42
CA GLY A 111 0.34 2.72 -6.61
C GLY A 111 0.59 1.21 -6.62
N LEU A 112 1.85 0.81 -6.50
CA LEU A 112 2.27 -0.59 -6.43
C LEU A 112 1.57 -1.33 -5.28
N LEU A 113 1.58 -0.74 -4.08
CA LEU A 113 0.93 -1.34 -2.92
C LEU A 113 -0.58 -1.50 -3.15
N SER A 114 -1.24 -0.51 -3.76
CA SER A 114 -2.65 -0.59 -4.08
C SER A 114 -2.95 -1.73 -5.06
N ALA A 115 -2.12 -1.93 -6.10
CA ALA A 115 -2.28 -3.03 -7.05
C ALA A 115 -2.13 -4.40 -6.35
N LEU A 116 -1.14 -4.56 -5.47
CA LEU A 116 -0.98 -5.77 -4.63
C LEU A 116 -2.16 -6.01 -3.70
N GLY A 117 -2.89 -4.94 -3.34
CA GLY A 117 -4.17 -4.98 -2.63
C GLY A 117 -5.32 -5.54 -3.46
N TRP A 118 -5.28 -5.36 -4.77
CA TRP A 118 -6.34 -5.72 -5.71
C TRP A 118 -6.14 -7.11 -6.33
N LEU A 119 -4.90 -7.54 -6.50
CA LEU A 119 -4.59 -8.79 -7.17
C LEU A 119 -5.26 -10.01 -6.50
N PRO A 120 -5.61 -11.04 -7.29
CA PRO A 120 -5.94 -12.36 -6.79
C PRO A 120 -4.83 -12.89 -5.86
N PHE A 121 -5.23 -13.59 -4.79
CA PHE A 121 -4.29 -14.01 -3.74
C PHE A 121 -3.20 -14.94 -4.26
N ASP A 122 -3.56 -15.87 -5.13
CA ASP A 122 -2.69 -16.83 -5.80
C ASP A 122 -1.56 -16.15 -6.60
N LYS A 123 -1.86 -15.06 -7.30
CA LYS A 123 -0.86 -14.33 -8.10
C LYS A 123 0.18 -13.58 -7.27
N MET A 124 -0.19 -13.16 -6.05
CA MET A 124 0.68 -12.35 -5.19
C MET A 124 1.40 -13.18 -4.11
N TYR A 125 0.85 -14.32 -3.68
CA TYR A 125 1.35 -15.07 -2.52
C TYR A 125 2.80 -15.57 -2.67
N SER A 126 3.18 -16.05 -3.86
CA SER A 126 4.56 -16.48 -4.15
C SER A 126 5.57 -15.34 -3.97
N TRP A 127 5.23 -14.16 -4.48
CA TRP A 127 6.01 -12.94 -4.35
C TRP A 127 6.12 -12.48 -2.90
N LEU A 128 5.01 -12.48 -2.16
CA LEU A 128 5.01 -12.12 -0.74
C LEU A 128 5.97 -13.02 0.07
N LYS A 129 5.91 -14.33 -0.16
CA LYS A 129 6.82 -15.28 0.49
C LYS A 129 8.27 -15.00 0.11
N HIS A 130 8.55 -14.71 -1.16
CA HIS A 130 9.90 -14.37 -1.61
C HIS A 130 10.42 -13.10 -0.91
N TRP A 131 9.63 -12.02 -0.86
CA TRP A 131 10.03 -10.75 -0.25
C TRP A 131 10.22 -10.83 1.27
N LEU A 132 9.37 -11.59 1.98
CA LEU A 132 9.54 -11.82 3.43
C LEU A 132 10.89 -12.48 3.77
N ASN A 133 11.42 -13.30 2.87
CA ASN A 133 12.70 -14.00 3.04
C ASN A 133 13.88 -13.31 2.33
N SER A 134 13.64 -12.18 1.66
CA SER A 134 14.70 -11.43 0.99
C SER A 134 15.71 -10.88 2.00
N GLN A 135 16.95 -10.59 1.58
CA GLN A 135 17.91 -9.84 2.39
C GLN A 135 17.75 -8.32 2.25
N SER A 136 16.94 -7.86 1.31
CA SER A 136 16.68 -6.44 1.09
C SER A 136 15.66 -5.91 2.12
N PRO A 137 16.03 -4.93 2.97
CA PRO A 137 15.07 -4.28 3.88
C PRO A 137 13.94 -3.58 3.13
N VAL A 138 14.20 -3.14 1.90
CA VAL A 138 13.24 -2.49 1.01
C VAL A 138 12.17 -3.47 0.53
N LEU A 139 12.55 -4.69 0.13
CA LEU A 139 11.59 -5.74 -0.25
C LEU A 139 10.82 -6.26 0.97
N ARG A 140 11.49 -6.42 2.12
CA ARG A 140 10.80 -6.74 3.39
C ARG A 140 9.79 -5.66 3.77
N HIS A 141 10.11 -4.39 3.57
CA HIS A 141 9.18 -3.27 3.81
C HIS A 141 7.94 -3.39 2.94
N LEU A 142 8.10 -3.66 1.64
CA LEU A 142 6.98 -3.93 0.73
C LEU A 142 6.15 -5.12 1.21
N ALA A 143 6.78 -6.22 1.61
CA ALA A 143 6.10 -7.41 2.13
C ALA A 143 5.22 -7.11 3.36
N ILE A 144 5.75 -6.40 4.35
CA ILE A 144 5.00 -6.01 5.55
C ILE A 144 3.89 -5.01 5.22
N ALA A 145 4.11 -4.11 4.26
CA ALA A 145 3.06 -3.22 3.77
C ALA A 145 1.91 -4.02 3.11
N VAL A 146 2.22 -5.03 2.31
CA VAL A 146 1.25 -5.95 1.69
C VAL A 146 0.47 -6.74 2.74
N CYS A 147 1.15 -7.28 3.76
CA CYS A 147 0.48 -7.93 4.89
C CYS A 147 -0.56 -7.01 5.54
N SER A 148 -0.27 -5.73 5.67
CA SER A 148 -1.18 -4.73 6.22
C SER A 148 -2.44 -4.52 5.39
N ILE A 149 -2.28 -4.21 4.10
CA ILE A 149 -3.42 -3.90 3.23
C ILE A 149 -4.29 -5.13 2.98
N ARG A 150 -3.71 -6.33 2.96
CA ARG A 150 -4.42 -7.60 2.76
C ARG A 150 -4.87 -8.25 4.07
N ARG A 151 -4.54 -7.65 5.22
CA ARG A 151 -4.79 -8.20 6.57
C ARG A 151 -4.27 -9.63 6.74
N ILE A 152 -3.12 -9.92 6.15
CA ILE A 152 -2.43 -11.21 6.25
C ILE A 152 -1.52 -11.18 7.48
N ASN A 153 -1.58 -12.23 8.29
CA ASN A 153 -0.65 -12.41 9.40
C ASN A 153 0.63 -13.10 8.89
N PRO A 154 1.81 -12.45 8.95
CA PRO A 154 3.08 -13.08 8.59
C PRO A 154 3.59 -14.10 9.63
N HIS A 155 2.85 -14.33 10.72
CA HIS A 155 3.17 -15.29 11.77
C HIS A 155 4.60 -15.09 12.33
N GLU A 156 5.42 -16.15 12.32
CA GLU A 156 6.79 -16.16 12.85
C GLU A 156 7.75 -15.25 12.07
N HIS A 157 7.46 -14.97 10.79
CA HIS A 157 8.31 -14.08 9.99
C HIS A 157 8.39 -12.67 10.59
N LEU A 158 7.32 -12.18 11.22
CA LEU A 158 7.36 -10.87 11.87
C LEU A 158 8.26 -10.87 13.11
N GLY A 159 8.27 -11.97 13.88
CA GLY A 159 9.19 -12.12 15.01
C GLY A 159 10.64 -12.12 14.55
N ALA A 160 10.96 -12.92 13.54
CA ALA A 160 12.29 -12.97 12.95
C ALA A 160 12.79 -11.60 12.43
N LEU A 161 11.90 -10.77 11.90
CA LEU A 161 12.24 -9.40 11.49
C LEU A 161 12.50 -8.45 12.67
N PHE A 162 11.83 -8.64 13.81
CA PHE A 162 12.15 -7.87 15.02
C PHE A 162 13.47 -8.29 15.65
N ASP A 163 13.87 -9.55 15.48
CA ASP A 163 15.16 -10.07 15.98
C ASP A 163 16.34 -9.69 15.07
N ASP A 164 16.07 -9.45 13.78
CA ASP A 164 17.07 -9.02 12.80
C ASP A 164 17.48 -7.55 12.98
N GLY A 165 18.78 -7.31 13.21
CA GLY A 165 19.34 -5.97 13.40
C GLY A 165 19.15 -5.06 12.19
N GLN A 166 19.37 -5.59 10.97
CA GLN A 166 19.23 -4.79 9.74
C GLN A 166 17.80 -4.30 9.53
N SER A 167 16.81 -5.14 9.86
CA SER A 167 15.40 -4.79 9.76
C SER A 167 14.99 -3.70 10.76
N ARG A 168 15.58 -3.69 11.96
CA ARG A 168 15.34 -2.64 12.97
C ARG A 168 16.03 -1.31 12.63
N GLU A 169 17.23 -1.36 12.06
CA GLU A 169 17.97 -0.16 11.63
C GLU A 169 17.32 0.53 10.43
N HIS A 170 16.65 -0.22 9.56
CA HIS A 170 15.89 0.34 8.44
C HIS A 170 14.55 0.93 8.91
N LEU A 171 14.57 2.21 9.32
CA LEU A 171 13.43 2.92 9.94
C LEU A 171 12.08 2.78 9.21
N PRO A 172 11.98 2.86 7.86
CA PRO A 172 10.69 2.66 7.18
C PRO A 172 10.11 1.26 7.42
N LEU A 173 10.95 0.23 7.38
CA LEU A 173 10.56 -1.16 7.66
C LEU A 173 10.13 -1.32 9.12
N TYR A 174 10.96 -0.82 10.05
CA TYR A 174 10.68 -0.94 11.48
C TYR A 174 9.36 -0.24 11.86
N CYS A 175 9.13 0.98 11.37
CA CYS A 175 7.85 1.68 11.55
C CYS A 175 6.66 0.88 11.00
N ARG A 176 6.81 0.30 9.80
CA ARG A 176 5.77 -0.50 9.12
C ARG A 176 5.46 -1.79 9.88
N MET A 177 6.47 -2.42 10.50
CA MET A 177 6.34 -3.58 11.38
C MET A 177 5.58 -3.23 12.66
N LEU A 178 6.00 -2.17 13.37
CA LEU A 178 5.31 -1.69 14.57
C LEU A 178 3.84 -1.35 14.28
N ARG A 179 3.57 -0.69 13.15
CA ARG A 179 2.21 -0.42 12.68
C ARG A 179 1.41 -1.71 12.44
N LEU A 180 2.00 -2.71 11.78
CA LEU A 180 1.34 -3.99 11.49
C LEU A 180 0.93 -4.73 12.77
N VAL A 181 1.76 -4.69 13.82
CA VAL A 181 1.43 -5.27 15.14
C VAL A 181 0.08 -4.78 15.65
N GLY A 182 -0.14 -3.47 15.64
CA GLY A 182 -1.40 -2.87 16.09
C GLY A 182 -2.57 -3.18 15.15
N GLU A 183 -2.34 -3.15 13.84
CA GLU A 183 -3.38 -3.46 12.83
C GLU A 183 -3.89 -4.90 12.91
N LEU A 184 -3.02 -5.85 13.23
CA LEU A 184 -3.34 -7.26 13.39
C LEU A 184 -3.64 -7.66 14.84
N LYS A 185 -3.57 -6.72 15.78
CA LYS A 185 -3.78 -6.94 17.21
C LYS A 185 -2.87 -8.03 17.82
N ARG A 186 -1.60 -8.06 17.42
CA ARG A 186 -0.59 -9.02 17.90
C ARG A 186 -0.11 -8.67 19.31
N GLN A 187 -0.82 -9.19 20.32
CA GLN A 187 -0.54 -8.94 21.75
C GLN A 187 0.83 -9.46 22.20
N ASP A 188 1.33 -10.50 21.54
CA ASP A 188 2.65 -11.09 21.79
C ASP A 188 3.81 -10.11 21.56
N PHE A 189 3.63 -9.07 20.75
CA PHE A 189 4.63 -8.02 20.52
C PHE A 189 4.42 -6.75 21.37
N ALA A 190 3.51 -6.77 22.34
CA ALA A 190 3.28 -5.62 23.23
C ALA A 190 4.56 -5.13 23.95
N PRO A 191 5.48 -6.00 24.44
CA PRO A 191 6.74 -5.54 25.04
C PRO A 191 7.63 -4.76 24.07
N ILE A 192 7.69 -5.18 22.80
CA ILE A 192 8.45 -4.48 21.75
C ILE A 192 7.88 -3.09 21.51
N LEU A 193 6.55 -2.98 21.45
CA LEU A 193 5.90 -1.68 21.31
C LEU A 193 6.26 -0.75 22.48
N VAL A 194 6.17 -1.23 23.73
CA VAL A 194 6.53 -0.44 24.93
C VAL A 194 7.96 0.07 24.86
N GLN A 195 8.92 -0.78 24.45
CA GLN A 195 10.31 -0.37 24.28
C GLN A 195 10.45 0.70 23.17
N ALA A 196 9.79 0.50 22.03
CA ALA A 196 9.86 1.41 20.90
C ALA A 196 9.20 2.79 21.15
N GLN A 197 8.35 2.93 22.17
CA GLN A 197 7.78 4.23 22.56
C GLN A 197 8.84 5.24 23.03
N ALA A 198 9.98 4.78 23.51
CA ALA A 198 11.09 5.61 23.98
C ALA A 198 12.18 5.80 22.92
N HIS A 199 11.92 5.41 21.67
CA HIS A 199 12.89 5.52 20.59
C HIS A 199 13.16 6.98 20.22
N GLU A 200 14.40 7.29 19.83
CA GLU A 200 14.85 8.65 19.50
C GLU A 200 14.16 9.20 18.25
N ASP A 201 13.95 8.33 17.25
CA ASP A 201 13.15 8.65 16.07
C ASP A 201 11.65 8.83 16.41
N PRO A 202 11.06 10.00 16.12
CA PRO A 202 9.68 10.31 16.48
C PRO A 202 8.64 9.48 15.71
N MET A 203 8.94 9.02 14.50
CA MET A 203 8.03 8.18 13.71
C MET A 203 7.93 6.77 14.32
N VAL A 204 9.06 6.23 14.80
CA VAL A 204 9.09 4.96 15.53
C VAL A 204 8.25 5.07 16.80
N ALA A 205 8.49 6.10 17.62
CA ALA A 205 7.75 6.34 18.85
C ALA A 205 6.23 6.53 18.58
N PHE A 206 5.88 7.26 17.51
CA PHE A 206 4.50 7.45 17.08
C PHE A 206 3.80 6.14 16.75
N TRP A 207 4.37 5.31 15.87
CA TRP A 207 3.76 4.03 15.47
C TRP A 207 3.70 3.05 16.64
N ALA A 208 4.72 3.04 17.51
CA ALA A 208 4.71 2.24 18.73
C ALA A 208 3.56 2.62 19.67
N CYS A 209 3.38 3.91 19.96
CA CYS A 209 2.26 4.41 20.78
C CYS A 209 0.92 4.12 20.12
N ARG A 210 0.78 4.39 18.82
CA ARG A 210 -0.45 4.15 18.06
C ARG A 210 -0.86 2.67 18.10
N SER A 211 0.08 1.76 17.88
CA SER A 211 -0.18 0.33 17.94
C SER A 211 -0.50 -0.14 19.36
N SER A 212 0.19 0.39 20.38
CA SER A 212 -0.09 0.08 21.79
C SER A 212 -1.54 0.47 22.17
N LEU A 213 -2.00 1.62 21.69
CA LEU A 213 -3.38 2.05 21.86
C LEU A 213 -4.40 1.10 21.22
N LEU A 214 -4.10 0.58 20.01
CA LEU A 214 -4.94 -0.42 19.35
C LEU A 214 -4.98 -1.76 20.08
N LEU A 215 -3.95 -2.06 20.88
CA LEU A 215 -3.91 -3.23 21.78
C LEU A 215 -4.61 -2.99 23.12
N GLY A 216 -5.01 -1.74 23.42
CA GLY A 216 -5.77 -1.37 24.62
C GLY A 216 -5.00 -0.57 25.66
N ASP A 217 -3.73 -0.20 25.42
CA ASP A 217 -2.97 0.65 26.34
C ASP A 217 -3.40 2.12 26.17
N SER A 218 -4.31 2.59 27.04
CA SER A 218 -4.79 3.98 27.01
C SER A 218 -3.80 4.97 27.63
N GLN A 219 -2.76 4.53 28.34
CA GLN A 219 -1.81 5.42 29.02
C GLN A 219 -0.92 6.17 28.01
N VAL A 220 -0.72 5.60 26.82
CA VAL A 220 0.06 6.20 25.73
C VAL A 220 -0.59 7.43 25.09
N LEU A 221 -1.87 7.70 25.36
CA LEU A 221 -2.58 8.87 24.81
C LEU A 221 -1.91 10.20 25.18
N GLN A 222 -1.36 10.29 26.39
CA GLN A 222 -0.65 11.49 26.83
C GLN A 222 0.63 11.73 25.99
N LYS A 223 1.30 10.65 25.56
CA LYS A 223 2.50 10.69 24.71
C LYS A 223 2.20 11.03 23.25
N LEU A 224 0.99 10.73 22.75
CA LEU A 224 0.59 11.03 21.37
C LEU A 224 0.14 12.48 21.17
N THR A 225 -0.34 13.15 22.22
CA THR A 225 -0.91 14.52 22.16
C THR A 225 -0.02 15.57 21.46
N PRO A 226 1.32 15.57 21.62
CA PRO A 226 2.21 16.49 20.90
C PRO A 226 2.24 16.25 19.38
N CYS A 227 2.19 14.98 18.94
CA CYS A 227 2.22 14.60 17.52
C CYS A 227 0.93 14.93 16.77
N ILE A 228 -0.20 15.05 17.48
CA ILE A 228 -1.51 15.43 16.90
C ILE A 228 -1.51 16.90 16.41
N ARG A 229 -0.63 17.74 16.97
CA ARG A 229 -0.61 19.20 16.71
C ARG A 229 0.30 19.62 15.56
N GLN A 230 1.13 18.73 15.03
CA GLN A 230 1.94 19.00 13.84
C GLN A 230 1.20 18.49 12.60
N ALA A 231 0.90 19.39 11.66
CA ALA A 231 0.21 19.04 10.41
C ALA A 231 1.14 18.15 9.55
N GLY A 232 0.66 16.96 9.18
CA GLY A 232 1.42 15.99 8.37
C GLY A 232 0.66 14.66 8.18
N PRO A 233 1.27 13.63 7.55
CA PRO A 233 0.67 12.28 7.36
C PRO A 233 0.19 11.63 8.67
N GLN A 234 0.76 12.11 9.79
CA GLN A 234 0.45 11.75 11.17
C GLN A 234 -0.97 12.19 11.59
N GLN A 235 -1.49 13.28 11.03
CA GLN A 235 -2.82 13.81 11.36
C GLN A 235 -3.94 12.90 10.81
N ALA A 236 -3.83 12.45 9.56
CA ALA A 236 -4.82 11.56 8.93
C ALA A 236 -4.92 10.20 9.65
N ALA A 237 -3.77 9.61 10.03
CA ALA A 237 -3.72 8.33 10.75
C ALA A 237 -4.23 8.41 12.20
N THR A 238 -4.23 9.61 12.79
CA THR A 238 -4.71 9.90 14.15
C THR A 238 -6.20 10.24 14.16
N ILE A 239 -6.69 10.98 13.17
CA ILE A 239 -8.12 11.31 13.02
C ILE A 239 -8.97 10.01 12.95
N GLU A 240 -8.49 8.98 12.24
CA GLU A 240 -9.17 7.68 12.15
C GLU A 240 -9.36 6.98 13.53
N ILE A 241 -8.48 7.26 14.50
CA ILE A 241 -8.58 6.72 15.87
C ILE A 241 -9.56 7.52 16.72
N ALA A 242 -9.54 8.85 16.60
CA ALA A 242 -10.46 9.74 17.31
C ALA A 242 -11.94 9.44 16.97
N PHE A 243 -12.21 9.01 15.73
CA PHE A 243 -13.55 8.61 15.30
C PHE A 243 -13.95 7.17 15.67
N ARG A 244 -13.01 6.30 16.07
CA ARG A 244 -13.31 4.93 16.55
C ARG A 244 -13.45 4.81 18.07
N HIS A 245 -13.06 5.84 18.82
CA HIS A 245 -13.29 5.93 20.26
C HIS A 245 -14.12 7.19 20.58
N PRO A 246 -15.46 7.15 20.48
CA PRO A 246 -16.26 8.25 20.98
C PRO A 246 -15.95 8.43 22.46
N HIS A 247 -15.50 9.64 22.81
CA HIS A 247 -15.20 10.09 24.15
C HIS A 247 -16.17 9.48 25.18
N LYS A 248 -15.69 8.54 26.00
CA LYS A 248 -16.26 8.36 27.34
C LYS A 248 -15.87 9.60 28.13
N LYS A 249 -16.79 10.57 28.11
CA LYS A 249 -16.91 11.77 28.95
C LYS A 249 -15.78 11.90 29.99
N LEU A 250 -14.83 12.79 29.73
CA LEU A 250 -14.11 13.46 30.81
C LEU A 250 -15.13 14.36 31.52
N LYS A 251 -15.73 13.84 32.60
CA LYS A 251 -16.38 14.63 33.64
C LYS A 251 -15.39 14.78 34.79
N LYS A 252 -14.74 15.92 34.90
CA LYS A 252 -15.10 17.02 35.81
C LYS A 252 -14.27 18.24 35.42
#